data_AF-A0A7L2ZBI0-F1
#
_entry.id   AF-A0A7L2ZBI0-F1
#
_cell.length_a   1.000
_cell.length_b   1.000
_cell.length_c   1.000
_cell.angle_alpha   90.00
_cell.angle_beta   90.00
_cell.angle_gamma   90.00
#
_symmetry.space_group_name_H-M   'P 1'
#
loop_
_entity.id
_entity.type
_entity.pdbx_description
1 polymer ?
#
loop_
_entity_poly.entity_id
_entity_poly.type
_entity_poly.pdbx_seq_one_letter_code
_entity_poly.pdbx_strand_id
1 'polypeptide(L)'
;ERLRVSEPPNAYDFGQIVNALNVSKDKAACADLLTVTDPKTLPVLLSNKLEGEILLIFIQSLEHYIAGKDPGLAYQHLFYLSKAKRFKVVLALLSKNEKEEVQHLFDLLTESQSDLYSLEDLESLKKVYEL
;
A
#
# COMPACT_ATOMS: atom_id res chain seq x y z
N GLU A 1 -17.08 13.06 8.46
CA GLU A 1 -17.76 12.84 7.17
C GLU A 1 -16.87 11.89 6.36
N ARG A 2 -17.40 10.79 5.80
CA ARG A 2 -16.60 9.84 5.01
C ARG A 2 -16.33 10.45 3.63
N LEU A 3 -15.07 10.52 3.23
CA LEU A 3 -14.73 10.89 1.85
C LEU A 3 -15.15 9.71 0.95
N ARG A 4 -16.14 9.94 0.08
CA ARG A 4 -16.47 8.96 -0.96
C ARG A 4 -15.36 8.97 -1.99
N VAL A 5 -14.62 7.88 -2.08
CA VAL A 5 -13.54 7.76 -3.04
C VAL A 5 -14.03 7.03 -4.29
N SER A 6 -13.74 7.58 -5.46
CA SER A 6 -13.96 6.97 -6.77
C SER A 6 -12.60 6.81 -7.46
N GLU A 7 -12.51 5.93 -8.45
CA GLU A 7 -11.27 5.72 -9.20
C GLU A 7 -10.76 7.05 -9.79
N PRO A 8 -9.53 7.47 -9.46
CA PRO A 8 -9.02 8.75 -9.91
C PRO A 8 -8.59 8.69 -11.38
N PRO A 9 -8.97 9.68 -12.20
CA PRO A 9 -8.74 9.65 -13.64
C PRO A 9 -7.28 9.86 -14.03
N ASN A 10 -6.44 10.38 -13.14
CA ASN A 10 -5.02 10.63 -13.39
C ASN A 10 -4.20 10.75 -12.08
N ALA A 11 -2.88 10.82 -12.22
CA ALA A 11 -1.92 10.90 -11.11
C ALA A 11 -2.06 12.17 -10.24
N TYR A 12 -2.52 13.29 -10.81
CA TYR A 12 -2.73 14.51 -10.04
C TYR A 12 -3.90 14.36 -9.07
N ASP A 13 -5.05 13.88 -9.57
CA ASP A 13 -6.23 13.63 -8.73
C ASP A 13 -5.96 12.55 -7.68
N PHE A 14 -5.29 11.45 -8.04
CA PHE A 14 -4.85 10.43 -7.08
C PHE A 14 -4.00 11.05 -5.97
N GLY A 15 -3.01 11.88 -6.33
CA GLY A 15 -2.16 12.57 -5.36
C GLY A 15 -2.92 13.51 -4.42
N GLN A 16 -3.95 14.21 -4.91
CA GLN A 16 -4.78 15.07 -4.08
C GLN A 16 -5.61 14.28 -3.07
N ILE A 17 -6.25 13.19 -3.52
CA ILE A 17 -7.05 12.32 -2.65
C ILE A 17 -6.16 11.69 -1.58
N VAL A 18 -5.02 11.12 -1.97
CA VAL A 18 -4.08 10.49 -1.01
C VAL A 18 -3.56 11.49 0.01
N ASN A 19 -3.23 12.71 -0.42
CA ASN A 19 -2.80 13.74 0.52
C ASN A 19 -3.92 14.11 1.51
N ALA A 20 -5.16 14.27 1.03
CA ALA A 20 -6.32 14.55 1.89
C ALA A 20 -6.56 13.42 2.90
N LEU A 21 -6.45 12.17 2.46
CA LEU A 21 -6.57 10.97 3.31
C LEU A 21 -5.44 10.87 4.34
N ASN A 22 -4.20 11.22 3.95
CA ASN A 22 -3.07 11.26 4.88
C ASN A 22 -3.27 12.35 5.94
N VAL A 23 -3.78 13.53 5.56
CA VAL A 23 -4.08 14.61 6.51
C VAL A 23 -5.20 14.23 7.47
N SER A 24 -6.26 13.57 6.98
CA SER A 24 -7.36 13.10 7.84
C SER A 24 -7.06 11.80 8.58
N LYS A 25 -5.95 11.12 8.24
CA LYS A 25 -5.57 9.78 8.69
C LYS A 25 -6.70 8.75 8.52
N ASP A 26 -7.51 8.91 7.47
CA ASP A 26 -8.68 8.05 7.19
C ASP A 26 -8.26 6.78 6.45
N LYS A 27 -7.83 5.77 7.22
CA LYS A 27 -7.41 4.46 6.74
C LYS A 27 -8.53 3.70 6.02
N ALA A 28 -9.78 3.89 6.44
CA ALA A 28 -10.92 3.20 5.85
C ALA A 28 -11.18 3.72 4.43
N ALA A 29 -11.24 5.05 4.26
CA ALA A 29 -11.39 5.66 2.94
C ALA A 29 -10.16 5.43 2.05
N CYS A 30 -8.97 5.29 2.64
CA CYS A 30 -7.78 4.86 1.90
C CYS A 30 -7.85 3.41 1.42
N ALA A 31 -8.43 2.50 2.23
CA ALA A 31 -8.71 1.13 1.77
C ALA A 31 -9.75 1.11 0.64
N ASP A 32 -10.79 1.95 0.73
CA ASP A 32 -11.77 2.09 -0.36
C ASP A 32 -11.08 2.58 -1.66
N LEU A 33 -10.18 3.57 -1.57
CA LEU A 33 -9.37 4.04 -2.69
C LEU A 33 -8.55 2.90 -3.32
N LEU A 34 -7.82 2.15 -2.49
CA LEU A 34 -6.96 1.06 -2.95
C LEU A 34 -7.80 -0.03 -3.63
N THR A 35 -8.97 -0.35 -3.07
CA THR A 35 -9.89 -1.36 -3.63
C THR A 35 -10.38 -1.01 -5.03
N VAL A 36 -10.60 0.27 -5.33
CA VAL A 36 -11.03 0.73 -6.67
C VAL A 36 -9.87 1.09 -7.60
N THR A 37 -8.63 1.03 -7.13
CA THR A 37 -7.43 1.36 -7.92
C THR A 37 -6.79 0.08 -8.42
N ASP A 38 -6.63 -0.08 -9.74
CA ASP A 38 -5.82 -1.19 -10.28
C ASP A 38 -4.38 -1.09 -9.73
N PRO A 39 -3.89 -2.09 -8.97
CA PRO A 39 -2.55 -2.10 -8.41
C PRO A 39 -1.45 -1.78 -9.44
N LYS A 40 -1.62 -2.19 -10.70
CA LYS A 40 -0.65 -1.95 -11.79
C LYS A 40 -0.45 -0.47 -12.12
N THR A 41 -1.48 0.35 -11.90
CA THR A 41 -1.45 1.79 -12.20
C THR A 41 -0.86 2.60 -11.05
N LEU A 42 -0.85 2.03 -9.84
CA LEU A 42 -0.36 2.67 -8.61
C LEU A 42 1.04 3.31 -8.74
N PRO A 43 2.05 2.69 -9.38
CA PRO A 43 3.37 3.31 -9.55
C PRO A 43 3.32 4.60 -10.36
N VAL A 44 2.47 4.64 -11.38
CA VAL A 44 2.29 5.79 -12.28
C VAL A 44 1.49 6.88 -11.58
N LEU A 45 0.42 6.50 -10.87
CA LEU A 45 -0.42 7.40 -10.09
C LEU A 45 0.38 8.08 -8.96
N LEU A 46 1.27 7.34 -8.30
CA LEU A 46 2.16 7.89 -7.29
C LEU A 46 3.27 8.77 -7.87
N SER A 47 3.80 8.46 -9.06
CA SER A 47 4.84 9.28 -9.70
C SER A 47 5.99 9.65 -8.72
N ASN A 48 6.21 10.94 -8.43
CA ASN A 48 7.15 11.44 -7.41
C ASN A 48 6.49 11.82 -6.07
N LYS A 49 5.21 11.49 -5.87
CA LYS A 49 4.40 11.85 -4.69
C LYS A 49 4.45 10.84 -3.55
N LEU A 50 5.08 9.67 -3.74
CA LEU A 50 5.25 8.73 -2.63
C LEU A 50 6.19 9.32 -1.57
N GLU A 51 5.70 9.38 -0.34
CA GLU A 51 6.36 9.88 0.87
C GLU A 51 6.14 8.89 2.01
N GLY A 52 6.92 8.98 3.10
CA GLY A 52 6.88 8.03 4.22
C GLY A 52 5.48 7.85 4.81
N GLU A 53 4.81 8.97 5.11
CA GLU A 53 3.45 8.92 5.65
C GLU A 53 2.43 8.33 4.67
N ILE A 54 2.61 8.55 3.36
CA ILE A 54 1.75 7.99 2.32
C ILE A 54 1.97 6.48 2.20
N LEU A 55 3.22 6.03 2.26
CA LEU A 55 3.53 4.60 2.32
C LEU A 55 2.84 3.98 3.55
N LEU A 56 2.95 4.59 4.72
CA LEU A 56 2.38 4.06 5.95
C LEU A 56 0.86 4.00 5.97
N ILE A 57 0.17 5.05 5.51
CA ILE A 57 -1.29 4.97 5.43
C ILE A 57 -1.73 3.85 4.49
N PHE A 58 -0.99 3.57 3.41
CA PHE A 58 -1.27 2.40 2.57
C PHE A 58 -1.05 1.08 3.31
N ILE A 59 0.11 0.90 3.95
CA ILE A 59 0.41 -0.32 4.73
C ILE A 59 -0.69 -0.57 5.77
N GLN A 60 -1.02 0.44 6.58
CA GLN A 60 -2.03 0.32 7.61
C GLN A 60 -3.43 0.06 7.04
N SER A 61 -3.78 0.68 5.90
CA SER A 61 -5.08 0.45 5.26
C SER A 61 -5.19 -0.96 4.68
N LEU A 62 -4.11 -1.46 4.08
CA LEU A 62 -4.03 -2.83 3.57
C LEU A 62 -4.17 -3.82 4.72
N GLU A 63 -3.40 -3.65 5.79
CA GLU A 63 -3.40 -4.50 6.98
C GLU A 63 -4.79 -4.60 7.62
N HIS A 64 -5.43 -3.46 7.90
CA HIS A 64 -6.64 -3.41 8.71
C HIS A 64 -7.93 -3.72 7.93
N TYR A 65 -7.97 -3.45 6.62
CA TYR A 65 -9.23 -3.48 5.86
C TYR A 65 -9.22 -4.42 4.66
N ILE A 66 -8.05 -4.76 4.11
CA ILE A 66 -7.94 -5.51 2.84
C ILE A 66 -7.34 -6.90 3.07
N ALA A 67 -6.20 -7.03 3.76
CA ALA A 67 -5.45 -8.28 3.88
C ALA A 67 -6.28 -9.46 4.41
N GLY A 68 -7.14 -9.22 5.40
CA GLY A 68 -8.03 -10.26 5.95
C GLY A 68 -9.22 -10.64 5.05
N LYS A 69 -9.54 -9.86 4.01
CA LYS A 69 -10.67 -10.09 3.09
C LYS A 69 -10.22 -10.53 1.70
N ASP A 70 -9.18 -9.87 1.19
CA ASP A 70 -8.57 -10.13 -0.10
C ASP A 70 -7.02 -10.00 0.05
N PRO A 71 -6.38 -11.06 0.57
CA PRO A 71 -4.93 -11.08 0.73
C PRO A 71 -4.19 -10.97 -0.61
N GLY A 72 -4.79 -11.45 -1.69
CA GLY A 72 -4.22 -11.36 -3.03
C GLY A 72 -4.15 -9.92 -3.55
N LEU A 73 -5.23 -9.14 -3.37
CA LEU A 73 -5.22 -7.72 -3.67
C LEU A 73 -4.20 -6.96 -2.81
N ALA A 74 -4.12 -7.28 -1.52
CA ALA A 74 -3.13 -6.67 -0.63
C ALA A 74 -1.69 -6.94 -1.10
N TYR A 75 -1.39 -8.18 -1.46
CA TYR A 75 -0.11 -8.55 -2.06
C TYR A 75 0.16 -7.77 -3.36
N GLN A 76 -0.81 -7.67 -4.27
CA GLN A 76 -0.63 -6.95 -5.53
C GLN A 76 -0.30 -5.47 -5.29
N HIS A 77 -0.98 -4.81 -4.35
CA HIS A 77 -0.65 -3.44 -3.98
C HIS A 77 0.78 -3.34 -3.46
N LEU A 78 1.22 -4.21 -2.55
CA LEU A 78 2.61 -4.21 -2.06
C LEU A 78 3.62 -4.45 -3.19
N PHE A 79 3.33 -5.38 -4.09
CA PHE A 79 4.17 -5.70 -5.23
C PHE A 79 4.34 -4.48 -6.16
N TYR A 80 3.25 -3.84 -6.56
CA TYR A 80 3.33 -2.67 -7.45
C TYR A 80 3.83 -1.43 -6.72
N LEU A 81 3.51 -1.23 -5.44
CA LEU A 81 4.09 -0.15 -4.65
C LEU A 81 5.62 -0.20 -4.63
N SER A 82 6.21 -1.41 -4.59
CA SER A 82 7.66 -1.62 -4.69
C SER A 82 8.27 -1.13 -6.01
N LYS A 83 7.45 -0.96 -7.05
CA LYS A 83 7.86 -0.46 -8.38
C LYS A 83 7.75 1.06 -8.50
N ALA A 84 7.18 1.75 -7.52
CA ALA A 84 7.08 3.20 -7.54
C ALA A 84 8.47 3.86 -7.51
N LYS A 85 8.63 4.95 -8.27
CA LYS A 85 9.94 5.59 -8.48
C LYS A 85 10.66 5.98 -7.18
N ARG A 86 9.92 6.46 -6.18
CA ARG A 86 10.47 6.89 -4.89
C ARG A 86 10.51 5.79 -3.83
N PHE A 87 10.06 4.57 -4.14
CA PHE A 87 9.88 3.49 -3.16
C PHE A 87 11.14 3.24 -2.32
N LYS A 88 12.29 2.96 -2.96
CA LYS A 88 13.54 2.68 -2.24
C LYS A 88 13.99 3.82 -1.31
N VAL A 89 13.83 5.06 -1.77
CA VAL A 89 14.19 6.24 -0.95
C VAL A 89 13.27 6.36 0.25
N VAL A 90 11.97 6.16 0.05
CA VAL A 90 10.98 6.25 1.13
C VAL A 90 11.17 5.11 2.14
N LEU A 91 11.40 3.89 1.66
CA LEU A 91 11.66 2.72 2.49
C LEU A 91 12.90 2.89 3.39
N ALA A 92 13.99 3.42 2.83
CA ALA A 92 15.23 3.66 3.57
C ALA A 92 15.09 4.74 4.66
N LEU A 93 14.07 5.59 4.56
CA LEU A 93 13.77 6.66 5.53
C LEU A 93 12.82 6.22 6.63
N LEU A 94 12.21 5.03 6.53
CA LEU A 94 11.34 4.52 7.59
C LEU A 94 12.14 4.26 8.87
N SER A 95 11.55 4.67 9.99
CA SER A 95 12.01 4.33 11.33
C SER A 95 11.79 2.84 11.61
N LYS A 96 12.40 2.36 12.70
CA LYS A 96 12.26 0.96 13.13
C LYS A 96 10.78 0.58 13.36
N ASN A 97 10.04 1.42 14.07
CA ASN A 97 8.62 1.16 14.38
C ASN A 97 7.77 1.11 13.10
N GLU A 98 8.06 1.99 12.14
CA GLU A 98 7.36 2.01 10.85
C GLU A 98 7.67 0.75 10.01
N LYS A 99 8.90 0.23 10.08
CA LYS A 99 9.25 -1.06 9.48
C LYS A 99 8.55 -2.24 10.17
N GLU A 100 8.35 -2.18 11.49
CA GLU A 100 7.57 -3.18 12.24
C GLU A 100 6.11 -3.23 11.76
N GLU A 101 5.47 -2.09 11.48
CA GLU A 101 4.12 -2.06 10.89
C GLU A 101 4.07 -2.74 9.51
N VAL A 102 5.09 -2.52 8.68
CA VAL A 102 5.19 -3.21 7.38
C VAL A 102 5.36 -4.72 7.59
N GLN A 103 6.20 -5.12 8.55
CA GLN A 103 6.42 -6.53 8.90
C GLN A 103 5.12 -7.23 9.30
N HIS A 104 4.30 -6.61 10.14
CA HIS A 104 3.01 -7.17 10.57
C HIS A 104 2.08 -7.49 9.39
N LEU A 105 2.01 -6.61 8.39
CA LEU A 105 1.24 -6.90 7.17
C LEU A 105 1.79 -8.12 6.42
N PHE A 106 3.11 -8.28 6.31
CA PHE A 106 3.70 -9.48 5.69
C PHE A 106 3.41 -10.75 6.47
N ASP A 107 3.42 -10.70 7.81
CA ASP A 107 3.08 -11.85 8.64
C ASP A 107 1.61 -12.26 8.44
N LEU A 108 0.69 -11.30 8.38
CA LEU A 108 -0.73 -11.56 8.05
C LEU A 108 -0.90 -12.21 6.67
N LEU A 109 -0.15 -11.75 5.67
CA LEU A 109 -0.18 -12.33 4.31
C LEU A 109 0.47 -13.72 4.25
N THR A 110 1.39 -14.03 5.16
CA THR A 110 2.01 -15.36 5.25
C THR A 110 1.00 -16.37 5.80
N GLU A 111 0.18 -15.96 6.77
CA GLU A 111 -0.88 -16.80 7.35
C GLU A 111 -2.08 -16.94 6.41
N SER A 112 -2.31 -15.94 5.55
CA SER A 112 -3.44 -15.90 4.61
C SER A 112 -3.12 -16.66 3.32
N GLN A 113 -4.04 -17.52 2.87
CA GLN A 113 -3.90 -18.22 1.58
C GLN A 113 -4.46 -17.36 0.44
N SER A 114 -3.75 -17.33 -0.69
CA SER A 114 -4.18 -16.65 -1.91
C SER A 114 -3.62 -17.36 -3.14
N ASP A 115 -4.41 -17.45 -4.20
CA ASP A 115 -3.95 -17.99 -5.49
C ASP A 115 -3.09 -16.98 -6.28
N LEU A 116 -3.01 -15.73 -5.82
CA LEU A 116 -2.31 -14.64 -6.51
C LEU A 116 -0.82 -14.52 -6.17
N TYR A 117 -0.33 -15.25 -5.17
CA TYR A 117 1.09 -15.32 -4.81
C TYR A 117 1.44 -16.63 -4.12
N SER A 118 2.69 -17.06 -4.27
CA SER A 118 3.27 -18.13 -3.45
C SER A 118 4.00 -17.57 -2.23
N LEU A 119 4.30 -18.43 -1.25
CA LEU A 119 5.16 -18.05 -0.12
C LEU A 119 6.55 -17.58 -0.57
N GLU A 120 7.08 -18.14 -1.68
CA GLU A 120 8.36 -17.72 -2.26
C GLU A 120 8.27 -16.30 -2.85
N ASP A 121 7.15 -15.98 -3.51
CA ASP A 121 6.90 -14.63 -4.03
C ASP A 121 6.80 -13.61 -2.89
N LEU A 122 6.12 -13.99 -1.80
CA LEU A 122 5.98 -13.15 -0.61
C LEU A 122 7.32 -12.91 0.09
N GLU A 123 8.13 -13.96 0.27
CA GLU A 123 9.49 -13.86 0.81
C GLU A 123 10.43 -13.03 -0.08
N SER A 124 10.29 -13.16 -1.40
CA SER A 124 11.02 -12.33 -2.36
C SER A 124 10.62 -10.86 -2.25
N LEU A 125 9.33 -10.59 -2.07
CA LEU A 125 8.83 -9.24 -1.87
C LEU A 125 9.26 -8.67 -0.51
N LYS A 126 9.25 -9.46 0.56
CA LYS A 126 9.71 -9.07 1.90
C LYS A 126 11.15 -8.54 1.87
N LYS A 127 12.04 -9.22 1.13
CA LYS A 127 13.42 -8.76 0.90
C LYS A 127 13.50 -7.41 0.18
N VAL A 128 12.58 -7.12 -0.75
CA VAL A 128 12.49 -5.81 -1.42
C VAL A 128 12.09 -4.71 -0.45
N TYR A 129 11.31 -5.03 0.57
CA TYR A 129 10.96 -4.14 1.68
C TYR A 129 12.04 -4.08 2.78
N GLU A 130 13.19 -4.72 2.59
CA GLU A 130 14.30 -4.75 3.56
C GLU A 130 13.86 -5.23 4.96
N LEU A 131 13.01 -6.25 4.97
CA LEU A 131 12.47 -6.93 6.15
C LEU A 131 13.06 -8.34 6.32
#